data_AF-A0A285PCG3-F1
#
_entry.id   AF-A0A285PCG3-F1
#
_cell.length_a   1.000
_cell.length_b   1.000
_cell.length_c   1.000
_cell.angle_alpha   90.00
_cell.angle_beta   90.00
_cell.angle_gamma   90.00
#
_symmetry.space_group_name_H-M   'P 1'
#
loop_
_entity.id
_entity.type
_entity.pdbx_description
1 polymer ?
#
loop_
_entity_poly.entity_id
_entity_poly.type
_entity_poly.pdbx_seq_one_letter_code
_entity_poly.pdbx_strand_id
1 'polypeptide(L)' 'MGSIKVDGIVNGNAEFTVSLSEDFSVNSIGEKEGFPNRKNECQDTDCAY' A
#
# COMPACT_ATOMS: atom_id res chain seq x y z
N MET A 1 16.29 -11.74 -10.71
CA MET A 1 15.75 -12.48 -9.54
C MET A 1 14.53 -11.71 -9.10
N GLY A 2 13.35 -12.32 -9.24
CA GLY A 2 12.12 -11.65 -9.66
C GLY A 2 11.36 -11.00 -8.52
N SER A 3 11.25 -9.67 -8.53
CA SER A 3 10.30 -8.96 -7.69
C SER A 3 8.96 -8.82 -8.42
N ILE A 4 7.87 -9.25 -7.80
CA ILE A 4 6.53 -8.99 -8.35
C ILE A 4 6.14 -7.57 -7.95
N LYS A 5 5.74 -6.76 -8.92
CA LYS A 5 5.21 -5.41 -8.68
C LYS A 5 3.72 -5.40 -8.97
N VAL A 6 2.95 -4.85 -8.03
CA VAL A 6 1.52 -4.68 -8.13
C VAL A 6 1.23 -3.19 -8.10
N ASP A 7 0.73 -2.66 -9.21
CA ASP A 7 0.22 -1.30 -9.29
C ASP A 7 -1.29 -1.31 -9.05
N GLY A 8 -1.76 -0.40 -8.20
CA GLY A 8 -3.17 -0.30 -7.84
C GLY A 8 -3.63 1.16 -7.72
N ILE A 9 -4.95 1.34 -7.81
CA ILE A 9 -5.61 2.63 -7.63
C ILE A 9 -6.54 2.52 -6.43
N VAL A 10 -6.35 3.36 -5.43
CA VAL A 10 -7.24 3.51 -4.27
C VAL A 10 -8.14 4.73 -4.47
N ASN A 11 -9.41 4.60 -4.07
CA ASN A 11 -10.45 5.63 -4.20
C ASN A 11 -10.65 6.19 -5.62
N GLY A 12 -10.19 5.47 -6.65
CA GLY A 12 -10.37 5.83 -8.06
C GLY A 12 -9.41 6.91 -8.59
N ASN A 13 -8.52 7.45 -7.76
CA ASN A 13 -7.65 8.56 -8.15
C ASN A 13 -6.21 8.49 -7.61
N ALA A 14 -5.95 7.70 -6.58
CA ALA A 14 -4.64 7.65 -5.95
C ALA A 14 -3.92 6.35 -6.27
N GLU A 15 -2.74 6.45 -6.86
CA GLU A 15 -1.95 5.28 -7.26
C GLU A 15 -1.03 4.82 -6.13
N PHE A 16 -0.82 3.51 -6.06
CA PHE A 16 0.21 2.90 -5.22
C PHE A 16 0.87 1.73 -5.95
N THR A 17 2.10 1.44 -5.55
CA THR A 17 2.87 0.31 -6.06
C THR A 17 3.36 -0.53 -4.90
N VAL A 18 3.00 -1.81 -4.87
CA VAL A 18 3.53 -2.78 -3.90
C VAL A 18 4.58 -3.62 -4.60
N SER A 19 5.78 -3.69 -4.01
CA SER A 19 6.79 -4.66 -4.42
C SER A 19 6.78 -5.82 -3.46
N LEU A 20 6.57 -7.01 -4.01
CA LEU A 20 6.56 -8.28 -3.30
C LEU A 20 7.89 -9.00 -3.50
N SER A 21 8.36 -9.63 -2.44
CA SER A 21 9.52 -10.53 -2.48
C SER A 21 9.13 -11.89 -3.09
N GLU A 22 10.10 -12.77 -3.29
CA GLU A 22 9.87 -14.11 -3.87
C GLU A 22 8.99 -15.02 -2.99
N ASP A 23 8.91 -14.74 -1.69
CA ASP A 23 8.02 -15.41 -0.73
C ASP A 23 6.63 -14.75 -0.63
N PHE A 24 6.30 -13.83 -1.54
CA PHE A 24 5.08 -13.02 -1.51
C PHE A 24 4.91 -12.12 -0.27
N SER A 25 5.97 -11.92 0.51
CA SER A 25 5.98 -10.88 1.55
C SER A 25 6.03 -9.49 0.92
N VAL A 26 5.43 -8.51 1.60
CA VAL A 26 5.51 -7.10 1.19
C VAL A 26 6.91 -6.58 1.51
N ASN A 27 7.67 -6.26 0.47
CA ASN A 27 9.01 -5.69 0.62
C ASN A 27 8.93 -4.16 0.77
N SER A 28 8.12 -3.52 -0.09
CA SER A 28 7.92 -2.08 -0.04
C SER A 28 6.58 -1.65 -0.62
N ILE A 29 6.06 -0.53 -0.12
CA ILE A 29 4.88 0.15 -0.66
C ILE A 29 5.32 1.56 -1.07
N GLY A 30 5.08 1.92 -2.33
CA GLY A 30 5.25 3.26 -2.85
C GLY A 30 3.88 3.93 -2.99
N GLU A 31 3.67 5.02 -2.27
CA GLU A 31 2.44 5.82 -2.30
C GLU A 31 2.64 7.02 -3.23
N LYS A 32 1.67 7.29 -4.11
CA LYS A 32 1.70 8.50 -4.97
C LYS A 32 0.80 9.60 -4.41
N GLU A 33 0.87 10.77 -5.04
CA GLU A 33 0.05 11.93 -4.67
C GLU A 33 -1.44 11.56 -4.61
N GLY A 34 -2.11 12.00 -3.53
CA GLY A 34 -3.51 11.69 -3.28
C GLY A 34 -3.76 10.38 -2.52
N PHE A 35 -2.71 9.60 -2.19
CA PHE A 35 -2.87 8.42 -1.35
C PHE A 35 -3.48 8.82 0.02
N PRO A 36 -4.53 8.12 0.47
CA PRO A 36 -5.27 8.53 1.65
C PRO A 36 -4.38 8.45 2.89
N ASN A 37 -4.36 9.52 3.66
CA ASN A 37 -3.75 9.48 4.97
C ASN A 37 -4.45 8.43 5.84
N ARG A 38 -3.66 7.76 6.69
CA ARG A 38 -4.20 6.88 7.73
C ARG A 38 -5.18 7.71 8.57
N LYS A 39 -6.43 7.24 8.66
CA LYS A 39 -7.48 7.90 9.43
C LYS A 39 -6.99 8.13 10.87
N ASN A 40 -7.28 9.29 11.45
CA ASN A 40 -6.83 9.64 12.80
C ASN A 40 -7.24 8.60 13.85
N GLU A 41 -8.43 8.03 13.70
CA GLU A 41 -8.97 6.98 14.59
C GLU A 41 -8.14 5.68 14.55
N CYS A 42 -7.36 5.49 13.49
CA CYS A 42 -6.54 4.30 13.25
C CYS A 42 -5.03 4.58 13.43
N GLN A 43 -4.63 5.77 13.88
CA GLN A 43 -3.21 6.11 14.02
C GLN A 43 -2.54 5.36 15.18
N ASP A 44 -3.20 5.30 16.34
CA ASP A 44 -2.68 4.63 17.55
C ASP A 44 -3.02 3.13 17.62
N THR A 45 -4.02 2.68 16.87
CA THR A 45 -4.45 1.28 16.85
C THR A 45 -4.78 0.84 15.44
N ASP A 46 -4.42 -0.40 15.10
CA ASP A 46 -4.90 -1.01 13.86
C ASP A 46 -6.42 -1.11 13.92
N CYS A 47 -7.08 -0.49 12.95
CA CYS A 47 -8.53 -0.53 12.88
C CYS A 47 -8.95 -1.94 12.50
N ALA A 48 -9.47 -2.69 13.48
CA ALA A 48 -10.16 -3.94 13.24
C ALA A 48 -11.38 -3.66 12.36
N TYR A 49 -11.34 -4.15 11.13
CA TYR A 49 -12.40 -4.03 10.14
C TYR A 49 -13.41 -5.17 10.30
#